data_AF-E3QBZ9-F1
#
_entry.id   AF-E3QBZ9-F1
#
_cell.length_a   1.000
_cell.length_b   1.000
_cell.length_c   1.000
_cell.angle_alpha   90.00
_cell.angle_beta   90.00
_cell.angle_gamma   90.00
#
_symmetry.space_group_name_H-M   'P 1'
#
loop_
_entity.id
_entity.type
_entity.pdbx_description
1 polymer ?
#
loop_
_entity_poly.entity_id
_entity_poly.type
_entity_poly.pdbx_seq_one_letter_code
_entity_poly.pdbx_strand_id
1 'polypeptide(L)'
;MASSPDMAGIANLGSQLATKLVAYEIGTSRSDYSIHRLVEDIFATTTALGELREFLAADASAALPVYKRAGREAIEDLATRCGKVYTTIIRIIYRASLAAKVVEGVDFEALSPQDLKPSRLIAIQANIKWGSVSDAFDDCRDQLRWLKPSLLLHLQVANIAHLQTT
;
A
#
# COMPACT_ATOMS: atom_id res chain seq x y z
N MET A 1 12.97 -2.92 -20.98
CA MET A 1 12.78 -3.66 -19.72
C MET A 1 12.15 -2.68 -18.74
N ALA A 2 10.89 -2.87 -18.35
CA ALA A 2 10.27 -2.01 -17.34
C ALA A 2 10.98 -2.27 -16.01
N SER A 3 11.52 -1.22 -15.38
CA SER A 3 12.13 -1.31 -14.06
C SER A 3 11.09 -1.85 -13.08
N SER A 4 11.40 -2.98 -12.44
CA SER A 4 10.65 -3.41 -11.26
C SER A 4 10.59 -2.22 -10.29
N PRO A 5 9.41 -1.86 -9.75
CA PRO A 5 9.34 -0.76 -8.81
C PRO A 5 10.22 -1.09 -7.60
N ASP A 6 11.28 -0.30 -7.40
CA ASP A 6 12.14 -0.38 -6.23
C ASP A 6 11.26 -0.28 -4.97
N MET A 7 11.52 -1.14 -3.97
CA MET A 7 10.78 -1.19 -2.70
C MET A 7 10.61 0.19 -2.08
N ALA A 8 11.60 1.08 -2.25
CA ALA A 8 11.51 2.48 -1.83
C ALA A 8 10.35 3.24 -2.50
N GLY A 9 10.18 3.06 -3.80
CA GLY A 9 9.08 3.64 -4.58
C GLY A 9 7.72 3.12 -4.13
N ILE A 10 7.63 1.82 -3.83
CA ILE A 10 6.39 1.18 -3.35
C ILE A 10 6.03 1.69 -1.95
N ALA A 11 7.00 1.75 -1.04
CA ALA A 11 6.80 2.30 0.30
C ALA A 11 6.36 3.77 0.22
N ASN A 12 6.99 4.57 -0.63
CA ASN A 12 6.60 5.96 -0.84
C ASN A 12 5.16 6.09 -1.40
N LEU A 13 4.78 5.22 -2.34
CA LEU A 13 3.42 5.16 -2.88
C LEU A 13 2.39 4.87 -1.76
N GLY A 14 2.65 3.86 -0.94
CA GLY A 14 1.79 3.51 0.20
C GLY A 14 1.68 4.63 1.22
N SER A 15 2.79 5.28 1.57
CA SER A 15 2.82 6.41 2.51
C SER A 15 2.01 7.60 2.00
N GLN A 16 2.15 7.96 0.73
CA GLN A 16 1.36 9.03 0.11
C GLN A 16 -0.13 8.70 0.09
N LEU A 17 -0.48 7.47 -0.28
CA LEU A 17 -1.87 7.00 -0.28
C LEU A 17 -2.48 7.07 1.12
N ALA A 18 -1.82 6.48 2.12
CA ALA A 18 -2.30 6.50 3.51
C ALA A 18 -2.46 7.93 4.02
N THR A 19 -1.51 8.81 3.74
CA THR A 19 -1.58 10.24 4.11
C THR A 19 -2.80 10.94 3.49
N LYS A 20 -3.09 10.68 2.21
CA LYS A 20 -4.29 11.24 1.55
C LYS A 20 -5.58 10.74 2.19
N LEU A 21 -5.62 9.45 2.55
CA LEU A 21 -6.76 8.85 3.22
C LEU A 21 -6.96 9.40 4.64
N VAL A 22 -5.89 9.58 5.42
CA VAL A 22 -5.95 10.25 6.74
C VAL A 22 -6.51 11.67 6.61
N ALA A 23 -6.03 12.45 5.64
CA ALA A 23 -6.54 13.80 5.42
C ALA A 23 -8.05 13.81 5.12
N TYR A 24 -8.57 12.77 4.47
CA TYR A 24 -10.00 12.57 4.30
C TYR A 24 -10.72 12.20 5.61
N GLU A 25 -10.16 11.32 6.44
CA GLU A 25 -10.75 10.97 7.73
C GLU A 25 -10.91 12.21 8.63
N ILE A 26 -9.87 13.05 8.68
CA ILE A 26 -9.88 14.31 9.46
C ILE A 26 -10.90 15.29 8.88
N GLY A 27 -11.00 15.37 7.55
CA GLY A 27 -11.88 16.29 6.83
C GLY A 27 -13.35 15.89 6.81
N THR A 28 -13.72 14.72 7.33
CA THR A 28 -15.10 14.22 7.33
C THR A 28 -15.59 13.86 8.73
N SER A 29 -16.79 14.33 9.10
CA SER A 29 -17.37 14.12 10.44
C SER A 29 -17.90 12.70 10.68
N ARG A 30 -17.77 11.81 9.70
CA ARG A 30 -18.19 10.41 9.73
C ARG A 30 -17.15 9.53 9.03
N SER A 31 -15.90 9.54 9.48
CA SER A 31 -14.91 8.63 8.89
C SER A 31 -15.42 7.18 9.01
N ASP A 32 -15.40 6.48 7.88
CA ASP A 32 -15.87 5.10 7.81
C ASP A 32 -14.81 4.20 8.49
N TYR A 33 -15.23 3.40 9.46
CA TYR A 33 -14.36 2.47 10.17
C TYR A 33 -13.55 1.56 9.23
N SER A 34 -14.10 1.25 8.06
CA SER A 34 -13.42 0.48 7.02
C SER A 34 -12.22 1.20 6.40
N ILE A 35 -12.32 2.52 6.19
CA ILE A 35 -11.25 3.37 5.67
C ILE A 35 -10.14 3.51 6.70
N HIS A 36 -10.50 3.64 7.98
CA HIS A 36 -9.52 3.74 9.06
C HIS A 36 -8.64 2.50 9.16
N ARG A 37 -9.25 1.32 9.19
CA ARG A 37 -8.51 0.05 9.17
C ARG A 37 -7.65 -0.10 7.92
N LEU A 38 -8.13 0.36 6.76
CA LEU A 38 -7.36 0.33 5.53
C LEU A 38 -6.10 1.21 5.63
N VAL A 39 -6.23 2.42 6.18
CA VAL A 39 -5.09 3.31 6.43
C VAL A 39 -4.06 2.65 7.34
N GLU A 40 -4.49 2.04 8.44
CA GLU A 40 -3.60 1.30 9.35
C GLU A 40 -2.86 0.16 8.64
N ASP A 41 -3.57 -0.63 7.83
CA ASP A 41 -2.97 -1.74 7.09
C ASP A 41 -1.96 -1.25 6.03
N ILE A 42 -2.25 -0.14 5.33
CA ILE A 42 -1.31 0.49 4.37
C ILE A 42 -0.08 1.04 5.08
N PHE A 43 -0.25 1.72 6.22
CA PHE A 43 0.90 2.21 6.99
C PHE A 43 1.77 1.06 7.49
N ALA A 44 1.17 0.04 8.09
CA ALA A 44 1.92 -1.10 8.62
C ALA A 44 2.73 -1.83 7.53
N THR A 45 2.11 -2.06 6.37
CA THR A 45 2.78 -2.69 5.22
C THR A 45 3.88 -1.80 4.64
N THR A 46 3.63 -0.49 4.55
CA THR A 46 4.62 0.49 4.07
C THR A 46 5.83 0.60 4.99
N THR A 47 5.62 0.69 6.30
CA THR A 47 6.70 0.73 7.29
C THR A 47 7.53 -0.54 7.25
N ALA A 48 6.88 -1.71 7.23
CA ALA A 48 7.58 -2.99 7.13
C ALA A 48 8.44 -3.10 5.86
N LEU A 49 7.95 -2.60 4.71
CA LEU A 49 8.74 -2.52 3.47
C LEU A 49 9.96 -1.61 3.60
N GLY A 50 9.80 -0.46 4.26
CA GLY A 50 10.90 0.48 4.52
C GLY A 50 12.00 -0.16 5.35
N GLU A 51 11.63 -0.78 6.47
CA GLU A 51 12.57 -1.47 7.39
C GLU A 51 13.24 -2.68 6.72
N LEU A 52 12.47 -3.50 6.00
CA LEU A 52 13.03 -4.64 5.26
C LEU A 52 14.02 -4.20 4.17
N ARG A 53 13.75 -3.10 3.47
CA ARG A 53 14.68 -2.56 2.46
C ARG A 53 16.00 -2.16 3.11
N GLU A 54 15.96 -1.46 4.22
CA GLU A 54 17.16 -1.04 4.96
C GLU A 54 17.95 -2.24 5.47
N PHE A 55 17.25 -3.23 6.04
CA PHE A 55 17.86 -4.49 6.45
C PHE A 55 18.52 -5.21 5.28
N LEU A 56 17.82 -5.38 4.14
CA LEU A 56 18.36 -6.07 2.97
C LEU A 56 19.59 -5.37 2.39
N ALA A 57 19.62 -4.03 2.41
CA ALA A 57 20.77 -3.24 2.00
C ALA A 57 21.98 -3.50 2.90
N ALA A 58 21.78 -3.52 4.23
CA ALA A 58 22.84 -3.83 5.18
C ALA A 58 23.31 -5.29 5.03
N ASP A 59 22.37 -6.24 4.97
CA ASP A 59 22.60 -7.68 4.85
C ASP A 59 23.37 -8.05 3.58
N ALA A 60 23.19 -7.31 2.48
CA ALA A 60 23.92 -7.53 1.23
C ALA A 60 25.44 -7.30 1.36
N SER A 61 25.84 -6.48 2.33
CA SER A 61 27.24 -6.15 2.60
C SER A 61 27.84 -6.95 3.77
N ALA A 62 27.04 -7.79 4.44
CA ALA A 62 27.46 -8.56 5.60
C ALA A 62 28.36 -9.74 5.21
N ALA A 63 29.30 -10.10 6.10
CA ALA A 63 30.17 -11.27 5.92
C ALA A 63 29.38 -12.58 5.93
N LEU A 64 28.28 -12.64 6.67
CA LEU A 64 27.36 -13.77 6.76
C LEU A 64 25.91 -13.26 6.55
N PRO A 65 25.46 -13.12 5.30
CA PRO A 65 24.11 -12.65 5.01
C PRO A 65 23.03 -13.62 5.52
N VAL A 66 22.01 -13.06 6.15
CA VAL A 66 20.82 -13.76 6.64
C VAL A 66 19.96 -14.22 5.47
N TYR A 67 19.70 -13.32 4.52
CA TYR A 67 18.87 -13.63 3.36
C TYR A 67 19.73 -14.06 2.17
N LYS A 68 19.59 -15.34 1.83
CA LYS A 68 19.98 -15.85 0.51
C LYS A 68 19.08 -15.25 -0.58
N ARG A 69 19.54 -15.35 -1.83
CA ARG A 69 18.84 -14.84 -3.02
C ARG A 69 17.33 -15.10 -3.03
N ALA A 70 16.91 -16.35 -2.82
CA ALA A 70 15.49 -16.71 -2.83
C ALA A 70 14.65 -15.97 -1.76
N GLY A 71 15.22 -15.69 -0.59
CA GLY A 71 14.53 -14.91 0.44
C GLY A 71 14.40 -13.43 0.08
N ARG A 72 15.39 -12.88 -0.62
CA ARG A 72 15.35 -11.51 -1.15
C ARG A 72 14.29 -11.38 -2.24
N GLU A 73 14.28 -12.32 -3.18
CA GLU A 73 13.27 -12.39 -4.24
C GLU A 73 11.85 -12.55 -3.66
N ALA A 74 11.68 -13.30 -2.57
CA ALA A 74 10.39 -13.41 -1.88
C ALA A 74 9.92 -12.07 -1.28
N ILE A 75 10.82 -11.30 -0.66
CA ILE A 75 10.48 -9.97 -0.12
C ILE A 75 10.16 -8.99 -1.25
N GLU A 76 10.89 -9.04 -2.36
CA GLU A 76 10.64 -8.22 -3.54
C GLU A 76 9.29 -8.55 -4.20
N ASP A 77 8.89 -9.82 -4.24
CA ASP A 77 7.55 -10.23 -4.70
C ASP A 77 6.45 -9.68 -3.79
N LEU A 78 6.61 -9.81 -2.47
CA LEU A 78 5.68 -9.22 -1.50
C LEU A 78 5.55 -7.71 -1.68
N ALA A 79 6.66 -7.00 -1.88
CA ALA A 79 6.66 -5.57 -2.17
C ALA A 79 5.89 -5.26 -3.45
N THR A 80 6.17 -5.99 -4.54
CA THR A 80 5.48 -5.83 -5.82
C THR A 80 3.96 -6.02 -5.67
N ARG A 81 3.53 -7.00 -4.88
CA ARG A 81 2.12 -7.25 -4.57
C ARG A 81 1.51 -6.10 -3.77
N CYS A 82 2.20 -5.54 -2.77
CA CYS A 82 1.76 -4.33 -2.08
C CYS A 82 1.54 -3.17 -3.06
N GLY A 83 2.49 -2.92 -3.97
CA GLY A 83 2.37 -1.86 -4.98
C GLY A 83 1.15 -2.00 -5.88
N LYS A 84 0.82 -3.24 -6.31
CA LYS A 84 -0.40 -3.54 -7.07
C LYS A 84 -1.66 -3.25 -6.28
N VAL A 85 -1.69 -3.62 -5.00
CA VAL A 85 -2.83 -3.37 -4.12
C VAL A 85 -3.03 -1.86 -3.89
N TYR A 86 -1.97 -1.11 -3.59
CA TYR A 86 -2.05 0.34 -3.43
C TYR A 86 -2.58 1.04 -4.68
N THR A 87 -2.07 0.65 -5.85
CA THR A 87 -2.53 1.18 -7.14
C THR A 87 -4.01 0.88 -7.38
N THR A 88 -4.45 -0.34 -7.04
CA THR A 88 -5.85 -0.74 -7.16
C THR A 88 -6.75 0.07 -6.23
N ILE A 89 -6.32 0.31 -4.99
CA ILE A 89 -7.02 1.15 -4.02
C ILE A 89 -7.16 2.59 -4.56
N ILE A 90 -6.11 3.17 -5.12
CA ILE A 90 -6.16 4.51 -5.75
C ILE A 90 -7.23 4.54 -6.83
N ARG A 91 -7.26 3.55 -7.73
CA ARG A 91 -8.27 3.45 -8.81
C ARG A 91 -9.68 3.33 -8.27
N ILE A 92 -9.88 2.48 -7.26
CA ILE A 92 -11.17 2.26 -6.60
C ILE A 92 -11.67 3.57 -6.00
N ILE A 93 -10.86 4.23 -5.18
CA ILE A 93 -11.23 5.49 -4.51
C ILE A 93 -11.49 6.58 -5.56
N TYR A 94 -10.65 6.66 -6.58
CA TYR A 94 -10.84 7.62 -7.66
C TYR A 94 -12.19 7.38 -8.38
N ARG A 95 -12.50 6.13 -8.75
CA ARG A 95 -13.80 5.77 -9.38
C ARG A 95 -14.98 6.08 -8.47
N ALA A 96 -14.86 5.75 -7.19
CA ALA A 96 -15.85 6.06 -6.16
C ALA A 96 -16.12 7.56 -6.02
N SER A 97 -15.09 8.40 -6.23
CA SER A 97 -15.23 9.85 -6.17
C SER A 97 -15.92 10.47 -7.39
N LEU A 98 -16.03 9.73 -8.50
CA LEU A 98 -16.71 10.21 -9.71
C LEU A 98 -18.22 10.07 -9.53
N ALA A 99 -18.90 11.21 -9.38
CA ALA A 99 -20.36 11.31 -9.25
C ALA A 99 -21.11 10.81 -10.50
N ALA A 100 -21.21 9.50 -10.69
CA ALA A 100 -21.98 8.78 -11.72
C ALA A 100 -21.80 9.20 -13.21
N LYS A 101 -21.07 10.28 -13.51
CA LYS A 101 -20.69 10.70 -14.86
C LYS A 101 -19.40 10.00 -15.20
N VAL A 102 -19.48 9.09 -16.15
CA VAL A 102 -18.34 8.47 -16.82
C VAL A 102 -17.47 9.62 -17.33
N VAL A 103 -16.29 9.81 -16.74
CA VAL A 103 -15.34 10.80 -17.23
C VAL A 103 -14.61 10.14 -18.39
N GLU A 104 -14.96 10.54 -19.61
CA GLU A 104 -14.25 10.13 -20.81
C GLU A 104 -12.82 10.70 -20.78
N GLY A 105 -11.83 9.90 -21.20
CA GLY A 105 -10.43 10.32 -21.30
C GLY A 105 -9.58 10.17 -20.04
N VAL A 106 -10.05 9.50 -18.98
CA VAL A 106 -9.20 9.17 -17.82
C VAL A 106 -8.43 7.89 -18.10
N ASP A 107 -7.10 7.98 -18.13
CA ASP A 107 -6.23 6.82 -18.03
C ASP A 107 -6.15 6.35 -16.58
N PHE A 108 -6.92 5.30 -16.26
CA PHE A 108 -6.92 4.69 -14.93
C PHE A 108 -5.59 4.02 -14.58
N GLU A 109 -4.78 3.67 -15.57
CA GLU A 109 -3.48 3.04 -15.34
C GLU A 109 -2.43 4.07 -14.89
N ALA A 110 -2.57 5.33 -15.31
CA ALA A 110 -1.70 6.44 -14.94
C ALA A 110 -2.05 7.13 -13.61
N LEU A 111 -3.09 6.68 -12.90
CA LEU A 111 -3.54 7.31 -11.66
C LEU A 111 -2.51 7.20 -10.54
N SER A 112 -2.36 8.30 -9.82
CA SER A 112 -1.43 8.47 -8.70
C SER A 112 -2.15 8.96 -7.44
N PRO A 113 -1.50 8.93 -6.25
CA PRO A 113 -2.09 9.51 -5.05
C PRO A 113 -2.44 11.00 -5.18
N GLN A 114 -1.82 11.74 -6.09
CA GLN A 114 -2.10 13.18 -6.27
C GLN A 114 -3.44 13.44 -6.97
N ASP A 115 -3.94 12.45 -7.71
CA ASP A 115 -5.25 12.51 -8.37
C ASP A 115 -6.42 12.40 -7.36
N LEU A 116 -6.13 11.92 -6.15
CA LEU A 116 -7.04 11.88 -5.01
C LEU A 116 -7.11 13.26 -4.33
N LYS A 117 -7.75 14.22 -5.01
CA LYS A 117 -7.94 15.58 -4.47
C LYS A 117 -8.85 15.56 -3.22
N PRO A 118 -8.63 16.44 -2.23
CA PRO A 118 -9.49 16.51 -1.04
C PRO A 118 -10.98 16.67 -1.35
N SER A 119 -11.32 17.48 -2.37
CA SER A 119 -12.71 17.67 -2.82
C SER A 119 -13.35 16.39 -3.36
N ARG A 120 -12.56 15.51 -3.99
CA ARG A 120 -13.01 14.20 -4.49
C ARG A 120 -13.22 13.23 -3.34
N LEU A 121 -12.31 13.24 -2.37
CA LEU A 121 -12.40 12.37 -1.20
C LEU A 121 -13.66 12.72 -0.39
N ILE A 122 -13.90 14.00 -0.07
CA ILE A 122 -15.13 14.45 0.63
C ILE A 122 -16.39 14.03 -0.15
N ALA A 123 -16.33 14.08 -1.49
CA ALA A 123 -17.43 13.71 -2.35
C ALA A 123 -17.74 12.19 -2.37
N ILE A 124 -16.85 11.33 -1.85
CA ILE A 124 -17.06 9.88 -1.76
C ILE A 124 -18.36 9.58 -1.01
N GLN A 125 -18.60 10.17 0.16
CA GLN A 125 -19.83 9.86 0.91
C GLN A 125 -21.11 10.21 0.15
N ALA A 126 -21.08 11.28 -0.64
CA ALA A 126 -22.23 11.74 -1.41
C ALA A 126 -22.44 10.99 -2.73
N ASN A 127 -21.36 10.45 -3.31
CA ASN A 127 -21.35 9.97 -4.69
C ASN A 127 -21.07 8.47 -4.85
N ILE A 128 -20.55 7.82 -3.81
CA ILE A 128 -20.11 6.44 -3.92
C ILE A 128 -21.34 5.53 -4.06
N LYS A 129 -21.39 4.79 -5.17
CA LYS A 129 -22.23 3.62 -5.29
C LYS A 129 -21.46 2.45 -4.69
N TRP A 130 -21.43 2.33 -3.35
CA TRP A 130 -20.71 1.27 -2.64
C TRP A 130 -20.97 -0.12 -3.24
N GLY A 131 -22.20 -0.42 -3.64
CA GLY A 131 -22.54 -1.70 -4.28
C GLY A 131 -21.81 -2.01 -5.61
N SER A 132 -21.15 -1.04 -6.24
CA SER A 132 -20.34 -1.25 -7.45
C SER A 132 -18.83 -1.30 -7.20
N VAL A 133 -18.41 -1.05 -5.96
CA VAL A 133 -17.00 -0.87 -5.58
C VAL A 133 -16.61 -1.72 -4.37
N SER A 134 -17.58 -2.19 -3.58
CA SER A 134 -17.38 -2.93 -2.33
C SER A 134 -16.54 -4.18 -2.54
N ASP A 135 -16.87 -5.02 -3.51
CA ASP A 135 -16.19 -6.32 -3.71
C ASP A 135 -14.69 -6.12 -3.98
N ALA A 136 -14.35 -5.23 -4.91
CA ALA A 136 -12.95 -4.95 -5.24
C ALA A 136 -12.20 -4.27 -4.08
N PHE A 137 -12.91 -3.48 -3.26
CA PHE A 137 -12.34 -2.84 -2.08
C PHE A 137 -12.08 -3.86 -0.96
N ASP A 138 -13.02 -4.77 -0.73
CA ASP A 138 -12.88 -5.86 0.23
C ASP A 138 -11.78 -6.85 -0.19
N ASP A 139 -11.67 -7.16 -1.48
CA ASP A 139 -10.54 -7.94 -2.03
C ASP A 139 -9.18 -7.28 -1.73
N CYS A 140 -9.09 -5.96 -1.87
CA CYS A 140 -7.85 -5.22 -1.55
C CYS A 140 -7.53 -5.29 -0.05
N ARG A 141 -8.55 -5.18 0.81
CA ARG A 141 -8.40 -5.29 2.26
C ARG A 141 -7.94 -6.67 2.66
N ASP A 142 -8.52 -7.72 2.10
CA ASP A 142 -8.12 -9.09 2.39
C ASP A 142 -6.71 -9.39 1.88
N GLN A 143 -6.34 -8.85 0.71
CA GLN A 143 -4.95 -8.93 0.25
C GLN A 143 -3.97 -8.24 1.21
N LEU A 144 -4.27 -7.04 1.70
CA LEU A 144 -3.42 -6.37 2.70
C LEU A 144 -3.36 -7.13 4.02
N ARG A 145 -4.47 -7.75 4.46
CA ARG A 145 -4.50 -8.62 5.64
C ARG A 145 -3.61 -9.83 5.53
N TRP A 146 -3.31 -10.31 4.32
CA TRP A 146 -2.32 -11.35 4.09
C TRP A 146 -0.91 -10.80 3.91
N LEU A 147 -0.74 -9.72 3.16
CA LEU A 147 0.58 -9.13 2.89
C LEU A 147 1.23 -8.57 4.16
N LYS A 148 0.46 -7.93 5.04
CA LYS A 148 0.93 -7.37 6.31
C LYS A 148 1.63 -8.41 7.19
N PRO A 149 0.99 -9.51 7.62
CA PRO A 149 1.66 -10.50 8.45
C PRO A 149 2.83 -11.18 7.73
N SER A 150 2.79 -11.37 6.41
CA SER A 150 3.92 -11.92 5.66
C SER A 150 5.16 -11.01 5.72
N LEU A 151 4.98 -9.71 5.51
CA LEU A 151 6.08 -8.73 5.64
C LEU A 151 6.59 -8.64 7.07
N LEU A 152 5.68 -8.57 8.05
CA LEU A 152 6.05 -8.53 9.46
C LEU A 152 6.81 -9.79 9.89
N LEU A 153 6.46 -10.97 9.37
CA LEU A 153 7.20 -12.20 9.65
C LEU A 153 8.66 -12.09 9.15
N HIS A 154 8.86 -11.62 7.91
CA HIS A 154 10.22 -11.40 7.39
C HIS A 154 11.00 -10.39 8.24
N LEU A 155 10.34 -9.36 8.72
CA LEU A 155 10.94 -8.35 9.59
C LEU A 155 11.33 -8.93 10.95
N GLN A 156 10.48 -9.77 11.56
CA GLN A 156 10.81 -10.46 12.80
C GLN A 156 12.00 -11.40 12.63
N VAL A 157 12.07 -12.15 11.53
CA VAL A 157 13.23 -13.00 11.19
C VAL A 157 14.50 -12.16 11.07
N ALA A 158 14.42 -11.02 10.37
CA ALA A 158 15.54 -10.09 10.22
C ALA A 158 16.03 -9.56 11.58
N ASN A 159 15.11 -9.13 12.45
CA ASN A 159 15.43 -8.62 13.77
C ASN A 159 16.09 -9.68 14.67
N ILE A 160 15.57 -10.91 14.68
CA ILE A 160 16.17 -12.02 15.44
C ILE A 160 17.58 -12.33 14.93
N ALA A 161 17.76 -12.39 13.61
CA ALA A 161 19.06 -12.67 13.04
C ALA A 161 20.07 -11.56 13.36
N HIS A 162 19.64 -10.29 13.36
CA HIS A 162 20.47 -9.17 13.77
C HIS A 162 20.98 -9.33 15.22
N LEU A 163 20.08 -9.66 16.15
CA LEU A 163 20.42 -9.89 17.57
C LEU A 163 21.40 -11.04 17.80
N GLN A 164 21.48 -12.01 16.90
CA GLN A 164 22.41 -13.14 16.99
C GLN A 164 23.80 -12.82 16.44
N THR A 165 23.92 -11.74 15.67
CA THR A 165 25.17 -11.28 15.04
C THR A 165 25.80 -10.08 15.73
N THR A 166 25.12 -9.51 16.74
CA THR A 166 25.63 -8.46 17.63
C THR A 166 26.18 -9.07 18.92
#